data_AF-A0A0R2S5X6-F1
#
_entry.id   AF-A0A0R2S5X6-F1
#
_cell.length_a   1.000
_cell.length_b   1.000
_cell.length_c   1.000
_cell.angle_alpha   90.00
_cell.angle_beta   90.00
_cell.angle_gamma   90.00
#
_symmetry.space_group_name_H-M   'P 1'
#
loop_
_entity.id
_entity.type
_entity.pdbx_description
1 polymer ?
#
loop_
_entity_poly.entity_id
_entity_poly.type
_entity_poly.pdbx_seq_one_letter_code
_entity_poly.pdbx_strand_id
1 'polypeptide(L)'
;MRLNTLIVATFSLWIGGVNLYAQSSTERESWTLQDCVNQALEYQFSVRQAANNVKAAESDRLANFGGLLPSVNAGAGNFWNSGLSIDPVTNEVNRNNLSTASGSVSAQWTLFDGFQTWNAFRQSQVQVALAAAQLDDARNAVALNTASQFLAVLLADESLRIAQEQLTTSERQKERSQKLLNAGAIAPNEYLSVEAQCAVDAQRVVASENQLEFAELVLKQLLGLSGDQDLVLQRPENLPTAPSAVMALSPQAIFTASVAKQPAVRAAEHQLMASHYAVKRAQGARIPTLSVSGQFSTSYSDRAQKYLGTAPQVLPVGFWLDGADQIPVYTLVNTPSFGEFTFEDQLRENVRQFVGLNVSVPLFNGFRITNAVKRAQLAEENAELQVMQQRDTYR
;
A
#
# COMPACT_ATOMS: atom_id res chain seq x y z
N MET A 1 23.87 -18.51 -6.00
CA MET A 1 24.55 -17.43 -6.74
C MET A 1 25.15 -18.03 -8.00
N ARG A 2 24.38 -18.09 -9.08
CA ARG A 2 24.86 -18.54 -10.40
C ARG A 2 25.03 -17.30 -11.25
N LEU A 3 26.29 -16.90 -11.41
CA LEU A 3 26.76 -15.93 -12.38
C LEU A 3 26.50 -16.52 -13.77
N ASN A 4 25.71 -15.86 -14.61
CA ASN A 4 25.68 -16.15 -16.03
C ASN A 4 26.17 -14.94 -16.81
N THR A 5 27.19 -15.22 -17.58
CA THR A 5 28.05 -14.41 -18.43
C THR A 5 27.32 -13.76 -19.61
N LEU A 6 27.67 -12.50 -19.86
CA LEU A 6 27.49 -11.78 -21.12
C LEU A 6 28.22 -12.49 -22.27
N ILE A 7 27.53 -12.70 -23.39
CA ILE A 7 28.15 -12.74 -24.72
C ILE A 7 27.35 -11.81 -25.63
N VAL A 8 28.05 -10.78 -26.10
CA VAL A 8 27.64 -9.79 -27.09
C VAL A 8 27.76 -10.42 -28.48
N ALA A 9 26.67 -10.46 -29.22
CA ALA A 9 26.68 -10.70 -30.66
C ALA A 9 25.46 -10.00 -31.29
N THR A 10 25.66 -8.79 -31.80
CA THR A 10 24.70 -8.15 -32.70
C THR A 10 25.40 -7.87 -34.02
N PHE A 11 25.13 -8.77 -34.95
CA PHE A 11 25.42 -8.65 -36.38
C PHE A 11 24.38 -7.71 -36.98
N SER A 12 24.84 -6.61 -37.55
CA SER A 12 24.06 -5.69 -38.37
C SER A 12 23.76 -6.34 -39.72
N LEU A 13 22.48 -6.52 -40.04
CA LEU A 13 22.06 -6.70 -41.43
C LEU A 13 20.85 -5.80 -41.74
N TRP A 14 21.13 -4.86 -42.62
CA TRP A 14 20.22 -3.92 -43.27
C TRP A 14 19.44 -4.65 -44.36
N ILE A 15 18.11 -4.74 -44.25
CA ILE A 15 17.23 -4.99 -45.40
C ILE A 15 16.01 -4.08 -45.25
N GLY A 16 15.83 -3.20 -46.25
CA GLY A 16 14.78 -2.19 -46.30
C GLY A 16 13.39 -2.80 -46.25
N GLY A 17 12.63 -2.38 -45.25
CA GLY A 17 11.18 -2.56 -45.17
C GLY A 17 10.49 -1.28 -45.65
N VAL A 18 9.66 -1.44 -46.67
CA VAL A 18 8.80 -0.41 -47.27
C VAL A 18 7.92 0.21 -46.18
N ASN A 19 7.99 1.54 -46.04
CA ASN A 19 7.02 2.31 -45.25
C ASN A 19 5.66 2.29 -45.97
N LEU A 20 4.86 1.26 -45.70
CA LEU A 20 3.42 1.32 -45.89
C LEU A 20 2.86 2.26 -44.83
N TYR A 21 2.65 3.51 -45.20
CA TYR A 21 1.74 4.39 -44.48
C TYR A 21 0.35 3.77 -44.59
N ALA A 22 -0.02 2.97 -43.60
CA ALA A 22 -1.42 2.69 -43.34
C ALA A 22 -2.06 4.04 -43.02
N GLN A 23 -2.88 4.54 -43.94
CA GLN A 23 -3.90 5.53 -43.60
C GLN A 23 -4.86 4.83 -42.65
N SER A 24 -4.54 4.85 -41.36
CA SER A 24 -5.56 4.75 -40.33
C SER A 24 -6.42 5.99 -40.50
N SER A 25 -7.50 5.87 -41.27
CA SER A 25 -8.65 6.73 -41.09
C SER A 25 -8.99 6.64 -39.61
N THR A 26 -8.67 7.70 -38.85
CA THR A 26 -9.20 7.89 -37.51
C THR A 26 -10.70 8.03 -37.70
N GLU A 27 -11.40 6.90 -37.73
CA GLU A 27 -12.83 6.87 -37.47
C GLU A 27 -12.96 7.60 -36.13
N ARG A 28 -13.62 8.76 -36.13
CA ARG A 28 -13.84 9.53 -34.90
C ARG A 28 -14.68 8.64 -34.00
N GLU A 29 -14.01 7.91 -33.12
CA GLU A 29 -14.63 7.00 -32.18
C GLU A 29 -15.49 7.87 -31.28
N SER A 30 -16.81 7.84 -31.51
CA SER A 30 -17.76 8.55 -30.68
C SER A 30 -17.86 7.84 -29.35
N TRP A 31 -17.64 8.55 -28.26
CA TRP A 31 -17.60 7.96 -26.92
C TRP A 31 -19.00 7.72 -26.40
N THR A 32 -19.30 6.47 -26.06
CA THR A 32 -20.53 6.15 -25.32
C THR A 32 -20.35 6.40 -23.83
N LEU A 33 -21.46 6.46 -23.09
CA LEU A 33 -21.43 6.49 -21.63
C LEU A 33 -20.60 5.34 -21.04
N GLN A 34 -20.70 4.14 -21.63
CA GLN A 34 -19.99 2.97 -21.14
C GLN A 34 -18.48 3.09 -21.36
N ASP A 35 -18.05 3.64 -22.50
CA ASP A 35 -16.64 3.88 -22.79
C ASP A 35 -16.05 4.92 -21.84
N CYS A 36 -16.78 6.02 -21.60
CA CYS A 36 -16.39 7.03 -20.62
C CYS A 36 -16.23 6.42 -19.21
N VAL A 37 -17.17 5.60 -18.77
CA VAL A 37 -17.09 4.96 -17.45
C VAL A 37 -15.91 3.99 -17.38
N ASN A 38 -15.71 3.13 -18.37
CA ASN A 38 -14.60 2.18 -18.40
C ASN A 38 -13.24 2.90 -18.36
N GLN A 39 -13.08 3.93 -19.18
CA GLN A 39 -11.88 4.75 -19.22
C GLN A 39 -11.64 5.48 -17.89
N ALA A 40 -12.69 6.07 -17.30
CA ALA A 40 -12.58 6.72 -15.99
C ALA A 40 -12.17 5.74 -14.88
N LEU A 41 -12.71 4.51 -14.88
CA LEU A 41 -12.35 3.48 -13.91
C LEU A 41 -10.90 3.03 -14.03
N GLU A 42 -10.34 3.03 -15.24
CA GLU A 42 -8.94 2.70 -15.49
C GLU A 42 -7.99 3.85 -15.11
N TYR A 43 -8.35 5.07 -15.51
CA TYR A 43 -7.50 6.25 -15.33
C TYR A 43 -7.50 6.77 -13.90
N GLN A 44 -8.67 6.88 -13.28
CA GLN A 44 -8.85 7.68 -12.07
C GLN A 44 -7.99 7.21 -10.90
N PHE A 45 -7.27 8.16 -10.30
CA PHE A 45 -6.30 7.88 -9.25
C PHE A 45 -6.96 7.30 -7.99
N SER A 46 -8.18 7.69 -7.65
CA SER A 46 -8.89 7.15 -6.48
C SER A 46 -9.14 5.64 -6.59
N VAL A 47 -9.50 5.14 -7.79
CA VAL A 47 -9.70 3.69 -8.03
C VAL A 47 -8.37 2.96 -7.98
N ARG A 48 -7.32 3.51 -8.60
CA ARG A 48 -5.97 2.93 -8.58
C ARG A 48 -5.39 2.88 -7.16
N GLN A 49 -5.60 3.93 -6.35
CA GLN A 49 -5.21 3.97 -4.95
C GLN A 49 -5.99 2.93 -4.13
N ALA A 50 -7.30 2.83 -4.31
CA ALA A 50 -8.10 1.79 -3.65
C ALA A 50 -7.64 0.38 -4.02
N ALA A 51 -7.29 0.14 -5.29
CA ALA A 51 -6.74 -1.14 -5.75
C ALA A 51 -5.36 -1.45 -5.12
N ASN A 52 -4.51 -0.44 -4.96
CA ASN A 52 -3.25 -0.58 -4.24
C ASN A 52 -3.46 -0.89 -2.75
N ASN A 53 -4.50 -0.32 -2.13
CA ASN A 53 -4.85 -0.64 -0.74
C ASN A 53 -5.28 -2.11 -0.57
N VAL A 54 -5.95 -2.71 -1.55
CA VAL A 54 -6.24 -4.16 -1.54
C VAL A 54 -4.94 -4.96 -1.54
N LYS A 55 -4.00 -4.63 -2.44
CA LYS A 55 -2.69 -5.31 -2.51
C LYS A 55 -1.87 -5.13 -1.23
N ALA A 56 -1.94 -3.96 -0.61
CA ALA A 56 -1.33 -3.70 0.69
C ALA A 56 -1.95 -4.59 1.78
N ALA A 57 -3.28 -4.67 1.85
CA ALA A 57 -3.98 -5.55 2.80
C ALA A 57 -3.64 -7.04 2.58
N GLU A 58 -3.48 -7.49 1.34
CA GLU A 58 -3.03 -8.86 1.04
C GLU A 58 -1.60 -9.13 1.51
N SER A 59 -0.73 -8.13 1.38
CA SER A 59 0.65 -8.18 1.88
C SER A 59 0.68 -8.24 3.40
N ASP A 60 -0.16 -7.45 4.07
CA ASP A 60 -0.36 -7.51 5.53
C ASP A 60 -0.93 -8.86 5.98
N ARG A 61 -1.83 -9.45 5.19
CA ARG A 61 -2.33 -10.82 5.45
C ARG A 61 -1.20 -11.83 5.41
N LEU A 62 -0.32 -11.73 4.42
CA LEU A 62 0.85 -12.61 4.32
C LEU A 62 1.81 -12.40 5.49
N ALA A 63 2.07 -11.15 5.90
CA ALA A 63 2.89 -10.84 7.06
C ALA A 63 2.31 -11.43 8.37
N ASN A 64 1.00 -11.30 8.58
CA ASN A 64 0.31 -11.88 9.74
C ASN A 64 0.30 -13.42 9.71
N PHE A 65 0.20 -14.03 8.52
CA PHE A 65 0.40 -15.47 8.37
C PHE A 65 1.83 -15.88 8.74
N GLY A 66 2.82 -15.10 8.30
CA GLY A 66 4.23 -15.29 8.66
C GLY A 66 4.49 -15.23 10.16
N GLY A 67 3.70 -14.45 10.91
CA GLY A 67 3.76 -14.42 12.38
C GLY A 67 3.42 -15.76 13.06
N LEU A 68 2.69 -16.66 12.38
CA LEU A 68 2.40 -18.02 12.87
C LEU A 68 3.58 -18.98 12.70
N LEU A 69 4.57 -18.60 11.90
CA LEU A 69 5.74 -19.41 11.55
C LEU A 69 6.94 -19.03 12.43
N PRO A 70 7.95 -19.91 12.55
CA PRO A 70 9.22 -19.55 13.16
C PRO A 70 9.89 -18.41 12.38
N SER A 71 10.33 -17.37 13.09
CA SER A 71 11.23 -16.36 12.54
C SER A 71 12.67 -16.86 12.63
N VAL A 72 13.41 -16.83 11.52
CA VAL A 72 14.84 -17.20 11.48
C VAL A 72 15.65 -15.98 11.04
N ASN A 73 16.63 -15.59 11.84
CA ASN A 73 17.48 -14.44 11.61
C ASN A 73 18.95 -14.86 11.65
N ALA A 74 19.73 -14.40 10.69
CA ALA A 74 21.17 -14.57 10.67
C ALA A 74 21.84 -13.20 10.81
N GLY A 75 22.90 -13.13 11.62
CA GLY A 75 23.70 -11.93 11.80
C GLY A 75 25.17 -12.30 11.89
N ALA A 76 26.03 -11.48 11.29
CA ALA A 76 27.46 -11.57 11.46
C ALA A 76 28.03 -10.16 11.60
N GLY A 77 29.08 -10.03 12.41
CA GLY A 77 29.72 -8.75 12.67
C GLY A 77 31.16 -8.92 13.10
N ASN A 78 31.96 -7.89 12.85
CA ASN A 78 33.32 -7.76 13.35
C ASN A 78 33.43 -6.50 14.21
N PHE A 79 34.14 -6.61 15.32
CA PHE A 79 34.33 -5.57 16.31
C PHE A 79 35.82 -5.39 16.58
N TRP A 80 36.30 -4.17 16.40
CA TRP A 80 37.66 -3.76 16.76
C TRP A 80 37.62 -2.96 18.05
N ASN A 81 38.30 -3.48 19.07
CA ASN A 81 38.47 -2.81 20.35
C ASN A 81 39.90 -2.30 20.47
N SER A 82 40.06 -1.08 20.96
CA SER A 82 41.37 -0.50 21.30
C SER A 82 41.34 -0.01 22.74
N GLY A 83 42.45 -0.19 23.46
CA GLY A 83 42.56 0.12 24.88
C GLY A 83 42.27 -1.10 25.77
N LEU A 84 41.72 -0.88 26.96
CA LEU A 84 41.46 -1.93 27.93
C LEU A 84 40.32 -2.84 27.43
N SER A 85 40.64 -4.09 27.13
CA SER A 85 39.67 -5.12 26.73
C SER A 85 39.93 -6.42 27.49
N ILE A 86 38.87 -7.21 27.66
CA ILE A 86 38.96 -8.57 28.19
C ILE A 86 39.01 -9.49 26.98
N ASP A 87 40.05 -10.31 26.89
CA ASP A 87 40.14 -11.33 25.85
C ASP A 87 39.00 -12.36 26.07
N PRO A 88 38.09 -12.56 25.10
CA PRO A 88 36.94 -13.44 25.27
C PRO A 88 37.31 -14.93 25.30
N VAL A 89 38.57 -15.28 25.02
CA VAL A 89 39.07 -16.66 25.02
C VAL A 89 39.91 -16.95 26.26
N THR A 90 40.86 -16.07 26.62
CA THR A 90 41.73 -16.29 27.80
C THR A 90 41.16 -15.70 29.08
N ASN A 91 40.13 -14.84 28.99
CA ASN A 91 39.55 -14.08 30.09
C ASN A 91 40.56 -13.18 30.82
N GLU A 92 41.64 -12.80 30.15
CA GLU A 92 42.66 -11.90 30.68
C GLU A 92 42.35 -10.44 30.33
N VAL A 93 42.59 -9.55 31.29
CA VAL A 93 42.49 -8.10 31.07
C VAL A 93 43.77 -7.62 30.41
N ASN A 94 43.66 -7.05 29.21
CA ASN A 94 44.81 -6.57 28.46
C ASN A 94 44.54 -5.18 27.84
N ARG A 95 45.58 -4.38 27.63
CA ARG A 95 45.50 -3.07 26.92
C ARG A 95 45.94 -3.17 25.47
N ASN A 96 45.58 -4.26 24.82
CA ASN A 96 45.95 -4.50 23.43
C ASN A 96 44.76 -4.27 22.51
N ASN A 97 45.06 -3.98 21.24
CA ASN A 97 44.05 -4.04 20.20
C ASN A 97 43.54 -5.47 20.07
N LEU A 98 42.23 -5.61 19.92
CA LEU A 98 41.51 -6.88 19.85
C LEU A 98 40.48 -6.81 18.72
N SER A 99 40.60 -7.73 17.76
CA SER A 99 39.62 -7.93 16.69
C SER A 99 38.83 -9.18 16.97
N THR A 100 37.52 -9.03 17.12
CA THR A 100 36.61 -10.16 17.33
C THR A 100 35.57 -10.21 16.24
N ALA A 101 35.27 -11.39 15.72
CA ALA A 101 34.14 -11.59 14.83
C ALA A 101 33.14 -12.54 15.49
N SER A 102 31.87 -12.38 15.16
CA SER A 102 30.85 -13.33 15.57
C SER A 102 29.85 -13.52 14.44
N GLY A 103 29.34 -14.75 14.35
CA GLY A 103 28.25 -15.12 13.46
C GLY A 103 27.19 -15.84 14.29
N SER A 104 25.92 -15.59 14.02
CA SER A 104 24.83 -16.32 14.65
C SER A 104 23.65 -16.49 13.72
N VAL A 105 22.98 -17.63 13.83
CA VAL A 105 21.65 -17.89 13.30
C VAL A 105 20.76 -18.14 14.50
N SER A 106 19.67 -17.40 14.61
CA SER A 106 18.68 -17.55 15.67
C SER A 106 17.32 -17.86 15.06
N ALA A 107 16.59 -18.78 15.70
CA ALA A 107 15.22 -19.10 15.37
C ALA A 107 14.35 -18.83 16.60
N GLN A 108 13.21 -18.19 16.42
CA GLN A 108 12.24 -17.94 17.47
C GLN A 108 10.86 -18.31 16.95
N TRP A 109 10.12 -19.10 17.72
CA TRP A 109 8.75 -19.46 17.38
C TRP A 109 7.84 -19.32 18.59
N THR A 110 6.76 -18.55 18.41
CA THR A 110 5.68 -18.47 19.39
C THR A 110 4.74 -19.65 19.16
N LEU A 111 4.74 -20.60 20.10
CA LEU A 111 3.88 -21.79 20.02
C LEU A 111 2.45 -21.46 20.46
N PHE A 112 2.32 -20.56 21.43
CA PHE A 112 1.02 -20.10 21.94
C PHE A 112 1.13 -18.70 22.54
N ASP A 113 0.14 -17.86 22.28
CA ASP A 113 0.08 -16.48 22.76
C ASP A 113 -1.33 -16.02 23.16
N GLY A 114 -2.18 -16.96 23.60
CA GLY A 114 -3.59 -16.66 23.84
C GLY A 114 -4.37 -16.39 22.56
N PHE A 115 -3.94 -16.97 21.43
CA PHE A 115 -4.51 -16.76 20.09
C PHE A 115 -4.38 -15.32 19.57
N GLN A 116 -3.44 -14.53 20.06
CA GLN A 116 -3.22 -13.16 19.59
C GLN A 116 -2.78 -13.15 18.13
N THR A 117 -1.80 -13.96 17.75
CA THR A 117 -1.29 -14.05 16.38
C THR A 117 -2.33 -14.68 15.45
N TRP A 118 -3.05 -15.70 15.91
CA TRP A 118 -4.12 -16.34 15.14
C TRP A 118 -5.28 -15.38 14.82
N ASN A 119 -5.73 -14.63 15.82
CA ASN A 119 -6.78 -13.63 15.61
C ASN A 119 -6.25 -12.42 14.81
N ALA A 120 -4.95 -12.10 14.83
CA ALA A 120 -4.35 -11.11 13.93
C ALA A 120 -4.42 -11.56 12.47
N PHE A 121 -4.12 -12.83 12.20
CA PHE A 121 -4.29 -13.41 10.87
C PHE A 121 -5.76 -13.40 10.41
N ARG A 122 -6.71 -13.77 11.27
CA ARG A 122 -8.15 -13.66 10.95
C ARG A 122 -8.61 -12.22 10.73
N GLN A 123 -8.14 -11.29 11.55
CA GLN A 123 -8.39 -9.86 11.36
C GLN A 123 -7.90 -9.39 10.00
N SER A 124 -6.68 -9.75 9.61
CA SER A 124 -6.10 -9.36 8.32
C SER A 124 -6.85 -9.92 7.11
N GLN A 125 -7.42 -11.13 7.21
CA GLN A 125 -8.30 -11.69 6.18
C GLN A 125 -9.55 -10.84 5.95
N VAL A 126 -10.20 -10.42 7.04
CA VAL A 126 -11.37 -9.53 6.96
C VAL A 126 -10.98 -8.14 6.45
N GLN A 127 -9.79 -7.65 6.80
CA GLN A 127 -9.27 -6.37 6.29
C GLN A 127 -9.02 -6.39 4.76
N VAL A 128 -8.66 -7.54 4.18
CA VAL A 128 -8.63 -7.69 2.71
C VAL A 128 -10.03 -7.55 2.11
N ALA A 129 -11.04 -8.19 2.71
CA ALA A 129 -12.42 -8.09 2.27
C ALA A 129 -12.97 -6.66 2.40
N LEU A 130 -12.62 -5.97 3.50
CA LEU A 130 -12.89 -4.55 3.70
C LEU A 130 -12.29 -3.70 2.57
N ALA A 131 -11.00 -3.85 2.29
CA ALA A 131 -10.33 -3.09 1.23
C ALA A 131 -10.95 -3.36 -0.14
N ALA A 132 -11.35 -4.60 -0.42
CA ALA A 132 -12.05 -4.95 -1.65
C ALA A 132 -13.43 -4.27 -1.76
N ALA A 133 -14.20 -4.23 -0.68
CA ALA A 133 -15.48 -3.51 -0.64
C ALA A 133 -15.29 -2.00 -0.81
N GLN A 134 -14.23 -1.42 -0.26
CA GLN A 134 -13.88 0.00 -0.47
C GLN A 134 -13.46 0.30 -1.92
N LEU A 135 -12.78 -0.64 -2.59
CA LEU A 135 -12.49 -0.54 -4.02
C LEU A 135 -13.78 -0.54 -4.85
N ASP A 136 -14.71 -1.45 -4.55
CA ASP A 136 -16.02 -1.47 -5.20
C ASP A 136 -16.78 -0.14 -4.99
N ASP A 137 -16.72 0.43 -3.79
CA ASP A 137 -17.34 1.73 -3.48
C ASP A 137 -16.70 2.88 -4.29
N ALA A 138 -15.38 2.93 -4.35
CA ALA A 138 -14.65 3.91 -5.16
C ALA A 138 -14.97 3.80 -6.65
N ARG A 139 -15.11 2.58 -7.18
CA ARG A 139 -15.55 2.33 -8.55
C ARG A 139 -16.96 2.86 -8.79
N ASN A 140 -17.90 2.57 -7.89
CA ASN A 140 -19.27 3.08 -7.99
C ASN A 140 -19.33 4.60 -7.96
N ALA A 141 -18.56 5.25 -7.07
CA ALA A 141 -18.50 6.70 -6.97
C ALA A 141 -17.95 7.34 -8.26
N VAL A 142 -16.89 6.78 -8.83
CA VAL A 142 -16.32 7.26 -10.10
C VAL A 142 -17.29 7.02 -11.25
N ALA A 143 -17.86 5.82 -11.37
CA ALA A 143 -18.82 5.52 -12.44
C ALA A 143 -20.04 6.46 -12.39
N LEU A 144 -20.59 6.71 -11.19
CA LEU A 144 -21.72 7.63 -11.01
C LEU A 144 -21.33 9.07 -11.37
N ASN A 145 -20.18 9.54 -10.89
CA ASN A 145 -19.70 10.89 -11.19
C ASN A 145 -19.46 11.07 -12.70
N THR A 146 -18.80 10.11 -13.37
CA THR A 146 -18.59 10.12 -14.81
C THR A 146 -19.92 10.12 -15.57
N ALA A 147 -20.89 9.32 -15.14
CA ALA A 147 -22.22 9.33 -15.76
C ALA A 147 -22.93 10.68 -15.60
N SER A 148 -22.83 11.31 -14.43
CA SER A 148 -23.37 12.66 -14.22
C SER A 148 -22.69 13.71 -15.09
N GLN A 149 -21.36 13.67 -15.25
CA GLN A 149 -20.65 14.62 -16.12
C GLN A 149 -20.93 14.38 -17.61
N PHE A 150 -21.03 13.13 -18.04
CA PHE A 150 -21.45 12.77 -19.40
C PHE A 150 -22.83 13.37 -19.72
N LEU A 151 -23.81 13.24 -18.82
CA LEU A 151 -25.13 13.84 -18.99
C LEU A 151 -25.08 15.38 -18.93
N ALA A 152 -24.19 15.97 -18.13
CA ALA A 152 -24.02 17.42 -18.07
C ALA A 152 -23.50 17.99 -19.40
N VAL A 153 -22.57 17.30 -20.08
CA VAL A 153 -22.12 17.68 -21.43
C VAL A 153 -23.27 17.62 -22.42
N LEU A 154 -24.02 16.52 -22.45
CA LEU A 154 -25.18 16.38 -23.36
C LEU A 154 -26.27 17.44 -23.11
N LEU A 155 -26.44 17.87 -21.86
CA LEU A 155 -27.37 18.95 -21.50
C LEU A 155 -26.86 20.32 -21.93
N ALA A 156 -25.56 20.59 -21.76
CA ALA A 156 -24.94 21.84 -22.20
C ALA A 156 -24.98 21.99 -23.73
N ASP A 157 -24.70 20.89 -24.45
CA ASP A 157 -24.81 20.82 -25.91
C ASP A 157 -26.24 21.13 -26.38
N GLU A 158 -27.26 20.53 -25.74
CA GLU A 158 -28.65 20.84 -26.06
C GLU A 158 -29.02 22.29 -25.77
N SER A 159 -28.52 22.83 -24.67
CA SER A 159 -28.78 24.22 -24.27
C SER A 159 -28.19 25.21 -25.28
N LEU A 160 -26.99 24.90 -25.79
CA LEU A 160 -26.37 25.66 -26.88
C LEU A 160 -27.21 25.59 -28.16
N ARG A 161 -27.65 24.40 -28.56
CA ARG A 161 -28.51 24.23 -29.74
C ARG A 161 -29.80 25.04 -29.64
N ILE A 162 -30.47 25.01 -28.49
CA ILE A 162 -31.67 25.81 -28.23
C ILE A 162 -31.36 27.31 -28.31
N ALA A 163 -30.24 27.76 -27.73
CA ALA A 163 -29.83 29.16 -27.80
C ALA A 163 -29.56 29.63 -29.25
N GLN A 164 -28.94 28.78 -30.07
CA GLN A 164 -28.67 29.05 -31.49
C GLN A 164 -29.95 29.10 -32.33
N GLU A 165 -30.91 28.19 -32.09
CA GLU A 165 -32.22 28.22 -32.75
C GLU A 165 -33.03 29.47 -32.36
N GLN A 166 -32.96 29.87 -31.09
CA GLN A 166 -33.57 31.10 -30.58
C GLN A 166 -32.94 32.34 -31.22
N LEU A 167 -31.60 32.42 -31.30
CA LEU A 167 -30.90 33.49 -31.99
C LEU A 167 -31.33 33.58 -33.46
N THR A 168 -31.31 32.45 -34.18
CA THR A 168 -31.77 32.38 -35.58
C THR A 168 -33.18 32.91 -35.75
N THR A 169 -34.08 32.61 -34.80
CA THR A 169 -35.45 33.11 -34.79
C THR A 169 -35.50 34.62 -34.56
N SER A 170 -34.73 35.13 -33.59
CA SER A 170 -34.64 36.56 -33.27
C SER A 170 -34.02 37.38 -34.41
N GLU A 171 -33.04 36.83 -35.14
CA GLU A 171 -32.43 37.47 -36.31
C GLU A 171 -33.42 37.63 -37.45
N ARG A 172 -34.24 36.59 -37.72
CA ARG A 172 -35.34 36.68 -38.70
C ARG A 172 -36.38 37.71 -38.28
N GLN A 173 -36.70 37.81 -36.99
CA GLN A 173 -37.61 38.83 -36.48
C GLN A 173 -37.03 40.24 -36.64
N LYS A 174 -35.74 40.43 -36.34
CA LYS A 174 -35.01 41.68 -36.56
C LYS A 174 -35.03 42.08 -38.03
N GLU A 175 -34.75 41.15 -38.94
CA GLU A 175 -34.78 41.40 -40.39
C GLU A 175 -36.18 41.84 -40.86
N ARG A 176 -37.23 41.15 -40.39
CA ARG A 176 -38.62 41.54 -40.69
C ARG A 176 -38.95 42.91 -40.13
N SER A 177 -38.57 43.18 -38.89
CA SER A 177 -38.79 44.47 -38.22
C SER A 177 -38.08 45.61 -38.97
N GLN A 178 -36.85 45.38 -39.44
CA GLN A 178 -36.11 46.36 -40.23
C GLN A 178 -36.85 46.70 -41.54
N LYS A 179 -37.40 45.70 -42.24
CA LYS A 179 -38.20 45.92 -43.45
C LYS A 179 -39.46 46.75 -43.18
N LEU A 180 -40.15 46.46 -42.07
CA LEU A 180 -41.34 47.23 -41.66
C LEU A 180 -40.99 48.66 -41.27
N LEU A 181 -39.87 48.89 -40.58
CA LEU A 181 -39.39 50.23 -40.24
C LEU A 181 -39.07 51.04 -41.50
N ASN A 182 -38.37 50.43 -42.46
CA ASN A 182 -38.03 51.07 -43.74
C ASN A 182 -39.29 51.40 -44.56
N ALA A 183 -40.36 50.62 -44.40
CA ALA A 183 -41.67 50.89 -44.99
C ALA A 183 -42.54 51.89 -44.19
N GLY A 184 -42.06 52.37 -43.03
CA GLY A 184 -42.78 53.28 -42.14
C GLY A 184 -43.93 52.64 -41.35
N ALA A 185 -44.00 51.30 -41.29
CA ALA A 185 -45.12 50.56 -40.70
C ALA A 185 -44.98 50.33 -39.18
N ILE A 186 -43.80 50.53 -38.59
CA ILE A 186 -43.53 50.39 -37.16
C ILE A 186 -42.68 51.56 -36.65
N ALA A 187 -42.67 51.78 -35.32
CA ALA A 187 -41.88 52.85 -34.72
C ALA A 187 -40.38 52.47 -34.58
N PRO A 188 -39.44 53.43 -34.62
CA PRO A 188 -38.02 53.15 -34.37
C PRO A 188 -37.75 52.44 -33.04
N ASN A 189 -38.51 52.79 -31.98
CA ASN A 189 -38.39 52.16 -30.67
C ASN A 189 -38.77 50.67 -30.71
N GLU A 190 -39.77 50.29 -31.53
CA GLU A 190 -40.17 48.89 -31.68
C GLU A 190 -39.06 48.08 -32.35
N TYR A 191 -38.42 48.63 -33.39
CA TYR A 191 -37.24 48.00 -34.00
C TYR A 191 -36.07 47.85 -33.01
N LEU A 192 -35.75 48.92 -32.25
CA LEU A 192 -34.68 48.88 -31.25
C LEU A 192 -34.93 47.83 -30.16
N SER A 193 -36.19 47.58 -29.79
CA SER A 193 -36.53 46.52 -28.83
C SER A 193 -36.25 45.12 -29.37
N VAL A 194 -36.52 44.87 -30.65
CA VAL A 194 -36.22 43.59 -31.32
C VAL A 194 -34.71 43.42 -31.52
N GLU A 195 -34.01 44.51 -31.86
CA GLU A 195 -32.54 44.52 -31.94
C GLU A 195 -31.88 44.21 -30.59
N ALA A 196 -32.38 44.81 -29.50
CA ALA A 196 -31.91 44.52 -28.15
C ALA A 196 -32.16 43.04 -27.78
N GLN A 197 -33.33 42.48 -28.10
CA GLN A 197 -33.62 41.06 -27.86
C GLN A 197 -32.67 40.13 -28.63
N CYS A 198 -32.40 40.45 -29.91
CA CYS A 198 -31.43 39.70 -30.72
C CYS A 198 -30.02 39.75 -30.10
N ALA A 199 -29.59 40.90 -29.57
CA ALA A 199 -28.31 41.02 -28.87
C ALA A 199 -28.26 40.18 -27.57
N VAL A 200 -29.37 40.10 -26.82
CA VAL A 200 -29.48 39.23 -25.63
C VAL A 200 -29.41 37.76 -26.01
N ASP A 201 -30.07 37.35 -27.10
CA ASP A 201 -30.03 35.97 -27.58
C ASP A 201 -28.62 35.60 -28.09
N ALA A 202 -27.90 36.54 -28.72
CA ALA A 202 -26.51 36.37 -29.12
C ALA A 202 -25.58 36.20 -27.91
N GLN A 203 -25.76 37.01 -26.85
CA GLN A 203 -25.04 36.83 -25.60
C GLN A 203 -25.30 35.45 -24.97
N ARG A 204 -26.54 34.96 -25.06
CA ARG A 204 -26.92 33.63 -24.52
C ARG A 204 -26.22 32.48 -25.26
N VAL A 205 -26.02 32.60 -26.57
CA VAL A 205 -25.21 31.62 -27.35
C VAL A 205 -23.80 31.56 -26.79
N VAL A 206 -23.10 32.70 -26.68
CA VAL A 206 -21.73 32.75 -26.14
C VAL A 206 -21.64 32.17 -24.71
N ALA A 207 -22.63 32.47 -23.86
CA ALA A 207 -22.67 31.90 -22.51
C ALA A 207 -22.85 30.37 -22.52
N SER A 208 -23.67 29.85 -23.43
CA SER A 208 -23.91 28.40 -23.58
C SER A 208 -22.71 27.68 -24.20
N GLU A 209 -21.98 28.32 -25.13
CA GLU A 209 -20.72 27.82 -25.69
C GLU A 209 -19.68 27.63 -24.58
N ASN A 210 -19.46 28.66 -23.74
CA ASN A 210 -18.54 28.57 -22.61
C ASN A 210 -18.94 27.46 -21.62
N GLN A 211 -20.25 27.26 -21.40
CA GLN A 211 -20.74 26.21 -20.50
C GLN A 211 -20.51 24.81 -21.05
N LEU A 212 -20.68 24.62 -22.37
CA LEU A 212 -20.34 23.37 -23.04
C LEU A 212 -18.84 23.09 -22.95
N GLU A 213 -18.00 24.06 -23.28
CA GLU A 213 -16.54 23.93 -23.21
C GLU A 213 -16.09 23.55 -21.79
N PHE A 214 -16.67 24.18 -20.76
CA PHE A 214 -16.37 23.84 -19.37
C PHE A 214 -16.81 22.41 -19.01
N ALA A 215 -18.02 22.01 -19.40
CA ALA A 215 -18.52 20.66 -19.14
C ALA A 215 -17.64 19.59 -19.82
N GLU A 216 -17.21 19.83 -21.06
CA GLU A 216 -16.28 18.96 -21.78
C GLU A 216 -14.93 18.88 -21.09
N LEU A 217 -14.37 20.01 -20.63
CA LEU A 217 -13.09 20.02 -19.93
C LEU A 217 -13.15 19.18 -18.63
N VAL A 218 -14.23 19.30 -17.86
CA VAL A 218 -14.43 18.52 -16.64
C VAL A 218 -14.51 17.02 -16.95
N LEU A 219 -15.21 16.64 -18.02
CA LEU A 219 -15.29 15.24 -18.45
C LEU A 219 -13.93 14.73 -18.96
N LYS A 220 -13.22 15.49 -19.80
CA LYS A 220 -11.87 15.16 -20.28
C LYS A 220 -10.91 14.91 -19.11
N GLN A 221 -10.97 15.76 -18.07
CA GLN A 221 -10.17 15.59 -16.86
C GLN A 221 -10.45 14.25 -16.14
N LEU A 222 -11.71 13.84 -16.03
CA LEU A 222 -12.09 12.56 -15.43
C LEU A 222 -11.60 11.35 -16.23
N LEU A 223 -11.58 11.48 -17.56
CA LEU A 223 -11.12 10.45 -18.50
C LEU A 223 -9.60 10.42 -18.65
N GLY A 224 -8.91 11.45 -18.14
CA GLY A 224 -7.46 11.61 -18.30
C GLY A 224 -7.02 12.06 -19.68
N LEU A 225 -7.95 12.61 -20.47
CA LEU A 225 -7.68 13.17 -21.78
C LEU A 225 -7.11 14.58 -21.62
N SER A 226 -6.20 14.97 -22.52
CA SER A 226 -5.69 16.34 -22.57
C SER A 226 -6.77 17.28 -23.11
N GLY A 227 -6.73 18.56 -22.72
CA GLY A 227 -7.78 19.53 -23.08
C GLY A 227 -7.92 19.76 -24.59
N ASP A 228 -6.83 19.54 -25.34
CA ASP A 228 -6.72 19.67 -26.80
C ASP A 228 -7.23 18.46 -27.58
N GLN A 229 -7.56 17.34 -26.92
CA GLN A 229 -8.16 16.19 -27.58
C GLN A 229 -9.65 16.47 -27.87
N ASP A 230 -10.07 16.20 -29.10
CA ASP A 230 -11.47 16.26 -29.49
C ASP A 230 -12.27 15.17 -28.77
N LEU A 231 -13.36 15.57 -28.12
CA LEU A 231 -14.28 14.65 -27.45
C LEU A 231 -15.61 14.68 -28.20
N VAL A 232 -15.88 13.66 -29.00
CA VAL A 232 -17.18 13.50 -29.67
C VAL A 232 -17.99 12.48 -28.88
N LEU A 233 -19.05 12.92 -28.22
CA LEU A 233 -19.93 12.03 -27.46
C LEU A 233 -21.04 11.47 -28.36
N GLN A 234 -21.32 10.18 -28.21
CA GLN A 234 -22.50 9.58 -28.84
C GLN A 234 -23.76 9.92 -28.04
N ARG A 235 -24.70 10.61 -28.68
CA ARG A 235 -25.99 10.93 -28.08
C ARG A 235 -26.87 9.67 -28.02
N PRO A 236 -27.48 9.33 -26.88
CA PRO A 236 -28.42 8.21 -26.81
C PRO A 236 -29.63 8.51 -27.70
N GLU A 237 -29.90 7.66 -28.69
CA GLU A 237 -31.02 7.85 -29.63
C GLU A 237 -32.40 7.76 -28.93
N ASN A 238 -32.47 7.02 -27.82
CA ASN A 238 -33.71 6.78 -27.07
C ASN A 238 -33.54 7.20 -25.61
N LEU A 239 -33.75 8.47 -25.31
CA LEU A 239 -33.90 8.92 -23.92
C LEU A 239 -35.23 8.37 -23.36
N PRO A 240 -35.22 7.65 -22.23
CA PRO A 240 -36.44 7.11 -21.66
C PRO A 240 -37.41 8.25 -21.30
N THR A 241 -38.58 8.23 -21.92
CA THR A 241 -39.65 9.23 -21.74
C THR A 241 -40.55 8.91 -20.55
N ALA A 242 -40.45 7.70 -20.01
CA ALA A 242 -41.18 7.23 -18.84
C ALA A 242 -40.27 7.18 -17.60
N PRO A 243 -40.83 7.33 -16.38
CA PRO A 243 -40.09 7.09 -15.14
C PRO A 243 -39.45 5.71 -15.17
N SER A 244 -38.20 5.60 -14.73
CA SER A 244 -37.51 4.30 -14.74
C SER A 244 -38.28 3.28 -13.90
N ALA A 245 -38.17 1.99 -14.22
CA ALA A 245 -38.75 0.92 -13.41
C ALA A 245 -38.29 0.96 -11.94
N VAL A 246 -37.13 1.60 -11.68
CA VAL A 246 -36.60 1.84 -10.33
C VAL A 246 -37.43 2.88 -9.58
N MET A 247 -37.95 3.90 -10.26
CA MET A 247 -38.87 4.90 -9.65
C MET A 247 -40.24 4.32 -9.30
N ALA A 248 -40.59 3.15 -9.86
CA ALA A 248 -41.82 2.42 -9.54
C ALA A 248 -41.67 1.46 -8.35
N LEU A 249 -40.44 1.24 -7.85
CA LEU A 249 -40.21 0.39 -6.68
C LEU A 249 -40.63 1.10 -5.40
N SER A 250 -41.12 0.34 -4.42
CA SER A 250 -41.42 0.91 -3.10
C SER A 250 -40.12 1.32 -2.39
N PRO A 251 -40.15 2.38 -1.55
CA PRO A 251 -39.00 2.78 -0.75
C PRO A 251 -38.40 1.61 0.06
N GLN A 252 -39.25 0.73 0.60
CA GLN A 252 -38.81 -0.44 1.36
C GLN A 252 -38.07 -1.48 0.50
N ALA A 253 -38.49 -1.69 -0.74
CA ALA A 253 -37.81 -2.59 -1.68
C ALA A 253 -36.44 -2.05 -2.09
N ILE A 254 -36.34 -0.72 -2.30
CA ILE A 254 -35.07 -0.04 -2.58
C ILE A 254 -34.13 -0.17 -1.38
N PHE A 255 -34.59 0.12 -0.16
CA PHE A 255 -33.79 -0.04 1.07
C PHE A 255 -33.23 -1.46 1.22
N THR A 256 -34.09 -2.47 1.09
CA THR A 256 -33.68 -3.88 1.25
C THR A 256 -32.64 -4.30 0.22
N ALA A 257 -32.80 -3.86 -1.03
CA ALA A 257 -31.82 -4.12 -2.09
C ALA A 257 -30.51 -3.37 -1.87
N SER A 258 -30.56 -2.11 -1.42
CA SER A 258 -29.40 -1.27 -1.14
C SER A 258 -28.55 -1.84 0.00
N VAL A 259 -29.17 -2.22 1.12
CA VAL A 259 -28.44 -2.83 2.25
C VAL A 259 -27.72 -4.13 1.84
N ALA A 260 -28.32 -4.92 0.95
CA ALA A 260 -27.73 -6.19 0.51
C ALA A 260 -26.59 -6.02 -0.52
N LYS A 261 -26.65 -4.99 -1.38
CA LYS A 261 -25.73 -4.84 -2.52
C LYS A 261 -24.67 -3.76 -2.33
N GLN A 262 -24.93 -2.76 -1.48
CA GLN A 262 -24.08 -1.58 -1.43
C GLN A 262 -22.68 -1.90 -0.86
N PRO A 263 -21.59 -1.55 -1.58
CA PRO A 263 -20.24 -1.75 -1.09
C PRO A 263 -19.92 -1.05 0.24
N ALA A 264 -20.40 0.19 0.44
CA ALA A 264 -20.21 0.93 1.70
C ALA A 264 -20.75 0.19 2.95
N VAL A 265 -21.92 -0.46 2.84
CA VAL A 265 -22.50 -1.25 3.94
C VAL A 265 -21.65 -2.50 4.20
N ARG A 266 -21.26 -3.22 3.12
CA ARG A 266 -20.36 -4.39 3.23
C ARG A 266 -19.02 -4.02 3.85
N ALA A 267 -18.45 -2.87 3.48
CA ALA A 267 -17.22 -2.35 4.06
C ALA A 267 -17.39 -2.10 5.57
N ALA A 268 -18.46 -1.41 6.00
CA ALA A 268 -18.73 -1.20 7.43
C ALA A 268 -18.88 -2.52 8.20
N GLU A 269 -19.56 -3.52 7.63
CA GLU A 269 -19.71 -4.84 8.25
C GLU A 269 -18.37 -5.58 8.39
N HIS A 270 -17.52 -5.54 7.37
CA HIS A 270 -16.17 -6.10 7.47
C HIS A 270 -15.31 -5.35 8.50
N GLN A 271 -15.47 -4.03 8.63
CA GLN A 271 -14.79 -3.25 9.67
C GLN A 271 -15.24 -3.68 11.08
N LEU A 272 -16.54 -3.92 11.30
CA LEU A 272 -17.05 -4.47 12.55
C LEU A 272 -16.44 -5.85 12.86
N MET A 273 -16.42 -6.75 11.87
CA MET A 273 -15.80 -8.07 12.02
C MET A 273 -14.29 -7.99 12.32
N ALA A 274 -13.57 -7.03 11.72
CA ALA A 274 -12.17 -6.80 12.01
C ALA A 274 -11.96 -6.31 13.45
N SER A 275 -12.80 -5.39 13.94
CA SER A 275 -12.82 -4.92 15.32
C SER A 275 -13.12 -6.04 16.32
N HIS A 276 -14.04 -6.94 15.98
CA HIS A 276 -14.34 -8.13 16.80
C HIS A 276 -13.11 -9.02 17.01
N TYR A 277 -12.33 -9.27 15.96
CA TYR A 277 -11.05 -10.00 16.10
C TYR A 277 -10.02 -9.19 16.89
N ALA A 278 -10.01 -7.86 16.79
CA ALA A 278 -9.14 -7.01 17.62
C ALA A 278 -9.46 -7.14 19.12
N VAL A 279 -10.75 -7.26 19.49
CA VAL A 279 -11.17 -7.54 20.87
C VAL A 279 -10.64 -8.89 21.34
N LYS A 280 -10.81 -9.95 20.53
CA LYS A 280 -10.29 -11.29 20.85
C LYS A 280 -8.77 -11.28 21.03
N ARG A 281 -8.03 -10.54 20.22
CA ARG A 281 -6.58 -10.33 20.40
C ARG A 281 -6.27 -9.64 21.72
N ALA A 282 -6.94 -8.53 22.02
CA ALA A 282 -6.72 -7.81 23.27
C ALA A 282 -7.02 -8.68 24.51
N GLN A 283 -8.04 -9.54 24.43
CA GLN A 283 -8.37 -10.51 25.48
C GLN A 283 -7.30 -11.60 25.61
N GLY A 284 -6.78 -12.10 24.49
CA GLY A 284 -5.70 -13.08 24.44
C GLY A 284 -4.43 -12.65 25.18
N ALA A 285 -4.17 -11.35 25.27
CA ALA A 285 -3.04 -10.81 26.03
C ALA A 285 -3.07 -11.11 27.54
N ARG A 286 -4.20 -11.57 28.10
CA ARG A 286 -4.32 -12.02 29.50
C ARG A 286 -3.79 -13.43 29.72
N ILE A 287 -3.59 -14.18 28.65
CA ILE A 287 -3.25 -15.60 28.68
C ILE A 287 -1.73 -15.75 28.58
N PRO A 288 -1.12 -16.75 29.25
CA PRO A 288 0.32 -17.00 29.13
C PRO A 288 0.77 -17.20 27.70
N THR A 289 1.99 -16.77 27.40
CA THR A 289 2.64 -17.06 26.13
C THR A 289 3.67 -18.18 26.31
N LEU A 290 3.75 -19.08 25.33
CA LEU A 290 4.74 -20.15 25.24
C LEU A 290 5.51 -19.96 23.93
N SER A 291 6.83 -19.92 24.03
CA SER A 291 7.70 -19.78 22.88
C SER A 291 8.92 -20.69 22.96
N VAL A 292 9.46 -21.05 21.81
CA VAL A 292 10.71 -21.81 21.68
C VAL A 292 11.73 -20.96 20.95
N SER A 293 12.92 -20.85 21.51
CA SER A 293 14.05 -20.15 20.92
C SER A 293 15.19 -21.13 20.67
N GLY A 294 15.89 -20.94 19.56
CA GLY A 294 17.08 -21.68 19.19
C GLY A 294 18.14 -20.71 18.70
N GLN A 295 19.39 -20.91 19.08
CA GLN A 295 20.51 -20.13 18.56
C GLN A 295 21.66 -21.05 18.24
N PHE A 296 22.26 -20.81 17.08
CA PHE A 296 23.54 -21.36 16.67
C PHE A 296 24.48 -20.19 16.46
N SER A 297 25.57 -20.08 17.22
CA SER A 297 26.53 -18.99 17.08
C SER A 297 27.96 -19.50 17.08
N THR A 298 28.86 -18.68 16.57
CA THR A 298 30.29 -18.92 16.60
C THR A 298 31.01 -17.59 16.73
N SER A 299 32.23 -17.64 17.24
CA SER A 299 33.05 -16.46 17.49
C SER A 299 34.49 -16.69 17.07
N TYR A 300 35.14 -15.61 16.67
CA TYR A 300 36.54 -15.52 16.34
C TYR A 300 37.19 -14.41 17.17
N SER A 301 38.42 -14.63 17.59
CA SER A 301 39.31 -13.60 18.11
C SER A 301 40.69 -13.76 17.47
N ASP A 302 41.29 -12.64 17.06
CA ASP A 302 42.65 -12.57 16.55
C ASP A 302 43.74 -12.89 17.61
N ARG A 303 43.34 -13.02 18.88
CA ARG A 303 44.23 -13.38 19.98
C ARG A 303 43.99 -14.78 20.54
N ALA A 304 43.00 -15.51 20.00
CA ALA A 304 42.71 -16.86 20.46
C ALA A 304 43.88 -17.81 20.19
N GLN A 305 44.21 -18.64 21.18
CA GLN A 305 45.24 -19.66 21.05
C GLN A 305 44.65 -21.04 21.35
N LYS A 306 45.08 -22.06 20.59
CA LYS A 306 44.57 -23.42 20.71
C LYS A 306 45.35 -24.14 21.80
N TYR A 307 44.67 -24.61 22.83
CA TYR A 307 45.32 -25.40 23.88
C TYR A 307 45.73 -26.77 23.33
N LEU A 308 47.04 -27.05 23.30
CA LEU A 308 47.62 -28.29 22.78
C LEU A 308 47.97 -29.31 23.89
N GLY A 309 47.63 -29.02 25.15
CA GLY A 309 47.96 -29.84 26.31
C GLY A 309 49.07 -29.23 27.17
N THR A 310 49.69 -30.03 28.04
CA THR A 310 50.85 -29.59 28.83
C THR A 310 52.13 -30.20 28.30
N ALA A 311 53.18 -29.41 28.18
CA ALA A 311 54.52 -29.88 27.85
C ALA A 311 55.41 -29.81 29.10
N PRO A 312 56.24 -30.84 29.37
CA PRO A 312 57.20 -30.77 30.47
C PRO A 312 58.28 -29.73 30.14
N GLN A 313 58.39 -28.70 30.97
CA GLN A 313 59.45 -27.71 30.90
C GLN A 313 60.38 -27.85 32.10
N VAL A 314 61.68 -27.86 31.82
CA VAL A 314 62.73 -27.91 32.83
C VAL A 314 62.99 -26.49 33.31
N LEU A 315 62.53 -26.17 34.52
CA LEU A 315 62.66 -24.83 35.12
C LEU A 315 63.63 -24.88 36.31
N PRO A 316 64.56 -23.91 36.43
CA PRO A 316 65.39 -23.79 37.62
C PRO A 316 64.54 -23.35 38.82
N VAL A 317 64.53 -24.14 39.89
CA VAL A 317 63.74 -23.86 41.12
C VAL A 317 64.59 -23.22 42.21
N GLY A 318 65.90 -23.24 42.05
CA GLY A 318 66.83 -22.61 42.96
C GLY A 318 68.26 -22.91 42.56
N PHE A 319 69.19 -22.50 43.41
CA PHE A 319 70.61 -22.80 43.24
C PHE A 319 71.08 -23.59 44.45
N TRP A 320 71.81 -24.68 44.20
CA TRP A 320 72.62 -25.33 45.22
C TRP A 320 73.95 -24.58 45.28
N LEU A 321 74.35 -24.19 46.49
CA LEU A 321 75.58 -23.43 46.72
C LEU A 321 76.72 -24.40 47.01
N ASP A 322 77.74 -24.41 46.15
CA ASP A 322 79.02 -25.08 46.39
C ASP A 322 80.11 -24.02 46.61
N GLY A 323 80.33 -23.64 47.88
CA GLY A 323 81.19 -22.51 48.21
C GLY A 323 80.65 -21.18 47.66
N ALA A 324 81.38 -20.58 46.69
CA ALA A 324 80.97 -19.33 46.03
C ALA A 324 80.19 -19.56 44.72
N ASP A 325 80.10 -20.79 44.24
CA ASP A 325 79.47 -21.11 42.96
C ASP A 325 77.99 -21.50 43.13
N GLN A 326 77.14 -20.95 42.25
CA GLN A 326 75.70 -21.22 42.22
C GLN A 326 75.37 -22.24 41.13
N ILE A 327 75.02 -23.46 41.52
CA ILE A 327 74.61 -24.52 40.58
C ILE A 327 73.07 -24.55 40.50
N PRO A 328 72.46 -24.22 39.35
CA PRO A 328 70.99 -24.24 39.22
C PRO A 328 70.44 -25.67 39.36
N VAL A 329 69.46 -25.83 40.25
CA VAL A 329 68.69 -27.07 40.44
C VAL A 329 67.41 -26.97 39.64
N TYR A 330 67.20 -27.92 38.75
CA TYR A 330 66.05 -27.94 37.86
C TYR A 330 64.93 -28.86 38.36
N THR A 331 63.68 -28.49 38.10
CA THR A 331 62.52 -29.37 38.22
C THR A 331 61.76 -29.44 36.91
N LEU A 332 60.95 -30.48 36.76
CA LEU A 332 60.09 -30.69 35.62
C LEU A 332 58.68 -30.18 35.97
N VAL A 333 58.27 -29.05 35.38
CA VAL A 333 56.92 -28.52 35.55
C VAL A 333 56.16 -28.67 34.23
N ASN A 334 54.96 -29.21 34.29
CA ASN A 334 54.07 -29.26 33.15
C ASN A 334 53.44 -27.88 32.94
N THR A 335 53.88 -27.16 31.90
CA THR A 335 53.31 -25.87 31.51
C THR A 335 52.36 -26.04 30.33
N PRO A 336 51.25 -25.27 30.27
CA PRO A 336 50.32 -25.33 29.16
C PRO A 336 51.00 -24.89 27.86
N SER A 337 50.88 -25.72 26.82
CA SER A 337 51.36 -25.43 25.47
C SER A 337 50.18 -24.96 24.62
N PHE A 338 50.39 -23.84 23.92
CA PHE A 338 49.40 -23.25 23.03
C PHE A 338 49.94 -23.21 21.60
N GLY A 339 49.06 -23.50 20.65
CA GLY A 339 49.32 -23.43 19.21
C GLY A 339 48.48 -22.37 18.53
N GLU A 340 48.69 -22.24 17.22
CA GLU A 340 47.86 -21.41 16.36
C GLU A 340 46.42 -21.90 16.38
N PHE A 341 45.48 -21.00 16.66
CA PHE A 341 44.05 -21.28 16.53
C PHE A 341 43.55 -20.63 15.25
N THR A 342 43.56 -21.39 14.15
CA THR A 342 43.20 -20.84 12.84
C THR A 342 41.76 -20.33 12.82
N PHE A 343 41.44 -19.43 11.88
CA PHE A 343 40.09 -18.91 11.73
C PHE A 343 39.04 -20.03 11.52
N GLU A 344 39.35 -21.04 10.71
CA GLU A 344 38.44 -22.15 10.45
C GLU A 344 38.26 -23.04 11.69
N ASP A 345 39.33 -23.32 12.42
CA ASP A 345 39.26 -24.06 13.67
C ASP A 345 38.42 -23.30 14.70
N GLN A 346 38.63 -21.99 14.86
CA GLN A 346 37.83 -21.16 15.75
C GLN A 346 36.36 -21.17 15.37
N LEU A 347 36.03 -21.06 14.08
CA LEU A 347 34.63 -21.10 13.65
C LEU A 347 33.94 -22.44 13.95
N ARG A 348 34.66 -23.55 13.86
CA ARG A 348 34.14 -24.91 14.11
C ARG A 348 34.10 -25.26 15.59
N GLU A 349 35.14 -24.92 16.34
CA GLU A 349 35.30 -25.28 17.75
C GLU A 349 34.60 -24.30 18.70
N ASN A 350 34.45 -23.02 18.33
CA ASN A 350 33.71 -22.04 19.13
C ASN A 350 32.19 -22.06 18.86
N VAL A 351 31.68 -23.08 18.18
CA VAL A 351 30.24 -23.24 17.95
C VAL A 351 29.50 -23.38 19.28
N ARG A 352 28.50 -22.52 19.48
CA ARG A 352 27.58 -22.55 20.60
C ARG A 352 26.18 -22.79 20.07
N GLN A 353 25.50 -23.75 20.66
CA GLN A 353 24.11 -24.06 20.34
C GLN A 353 23.27 -24.00 21.61
N PHE A 354 22.10 -23.39 21.50
CA PHE A 354 21.14 -23.27 22.58
C PHE A 354 19.73 -23.53 22.04
N VAL A 355 18.92 -24.26 22.83
CA VAL A 355 17.48 -24.37 22.64
C VAL A 355 16.83 -24.09 23.98
N GLY A 356 15.87 -23.17 24.00
CA GLY A 356 15.15 -22.75 25.20
C GLY A 356 13.65 -22.76 24.98
N LEU A 357 12.92 -23.16 26.02
CA LEU A 357 11.48 -22.95 26.12
C LEU A 357 11.24 -21.80 27.10
N ASN A 358 10.40 -20.85 26.71
CA ASN A 358 10.04 -19.71 27.53
C ASN A 358 8.52 -19.67 27.74
N VAL A 359 8.10 -19.56 29.00
CA VAL A 359 6.71 -19.31 29.38
C VAL A 359 6.64 -17.97 30.10
N SER A 360 5.81 -17.06 29.60
CA SER A 360 5.58 -15.75 30.21
C SER A 360 4.13 -15.62 30.62
N VAL A 361 3.89 -15.40 31.92
CA VAL A 361 2.56 -15.27 32.51
C VAL A 361 2.39 -13.82 33.01
N PRO A 362 1.51 -13.01 32.39
CA PRO A 362 1.28 -11.65 32.85
C PRO A 362 0.46 -11.67 34.15
N LEU A 363 1.09 -11.37 35.29
CA LEU A 363 0.40 -11.32 36.59
C LEU A 363 -0.20 -9.93 36.88
N PHE A 364 0.61 -8.88 36.75
CA PHE A 364 0.17 -7.50 36.89
C PHE A 364 0.97 -6.60 35.96
N ASN A 365 0.28 -5.79 35.16
CA ASN A 365 0.91 -4.92 34.16
C ASN A 365 0.45 -3.46 34.25
N GLY A 366 -0.02 -3.03 35.42
CA GLY A 366 -0.54 -1.67 35.63
C GLY A 366 -1.85 -1.42 34.85
N PHE A 367 -2.73 -2.43 34.81
CA PHE A 367 -4.02 -2.39 34.10
C PHE A 367 -3.95 -2.16 32.57
N ARG A 368 -2.76 -2.24 31.96
CA ARG A 368 -2.56 -2.02 30.52
C ARG A 368 -3.39 -2.95 29.65
N ILE A 369 -3.40 -4.26 29.95
CA ILE A 369 -4.22 -5.24 29.21
C ILE A 369 -5.71 -4.95 29.40
N THR A 370 -6.16 -4.68 30.62
CA THR A 370 -7.58 -4.39 30.90
C THR A 370 -8.05 -3.15 30.12
N ASN A 371 -7.26 -2.09 30.10
CA ASN A 371 -7.57 -0.89 29.34
C ASN A 371 -7.51 -1.13 27.82
N ALA A 372 -6.58 -1.95 27.33
CA ALA A 372 -6.53 -2.32 25.92
C ALA A 372 -7.79 -3.09 25.48
N VAL A 373 -8.27 -4.03 26.30
CA VAL A 373 -9.53 -4.75 26.04
C VAL A 373 -10.72 -3.78 26.01
N LYS A 374 -10.86 -2.90 27.00
CA LYS A 374 -11.95 -1.91 27.04
C LYS A 374 -11.92 -0.99 25.82
N ARG A 375 -10.74 -0.51 25.42
CA ARG A 375 -10.59 0.30 24.21
C ARG A 375 -10.97 -0.45 22.94
N ALA A 376 -10.61 -1.73 22.83
CA ALA A 376 -10.99 -2.55 21.70
C ALA A 376 -12.51 -2.78 21.65
N GLN A 377 -13.16 -2.99 22.80
CA GLN A 377 -14.62 -3.13 22.90
C GLN A 377 -15.34 -1.84 22.47
N LEU A 378 -14.87 -0.68 22.94
CA LEU A 378 -15.42 0.61 22.50
C LEU A 378 -15.20 0.84 21.00
N ALA A 379 -14.09 0.35 20.43
CA ALA A 379 -13.85 0.43 18.99
C ALA A 379 -14.78 -0.51 18.19
N GLU A 380 -15.12 -1.68 18.74
CA GLU A 380 -16.14 -2.59 18.17
C GLU A 380 -17.53 -1.95 18.20
N GLU A 381 -17.93 -1.36 19.34
CA GLU A 381 -19.20 -0.64 19.49
C GLU A 381 -19.30 0.54 18.51
N ASN A 382 -18.24 1.33 18.36
CA ASN A 382 -18.20 2.40 17.36
C ASN A 382 -18.31 1.87 15.92
N ALA A 383 -17.70 0.72 15.62
CA ALA A 383 -17.83 0.09 14.30
C ALA A 383 -19.26 -0.42 14.06
N GLU A 384 -19.94 -0.90 15.10
CA GLU A 384 -21.35 -1.29 15.03
C GLU A 384 -22.25 -0.08 14.73
N LEU A 385 -22.03 1.04 15.43
CA LEU A 385 -22.72 2.30 15.15
C LEU A 385 -22.48 2.80 13.72
N GLN A 386 -21.26 2.62 13.18
CA GLN A 386 -20.97 2.94 11.77
C GLN A 386 -21.77 2.07 10.79
N VAL A 387 -21.95 0.78 11.08
CA VAL A 387 -22.82 -0.10 10.27
C VAL A 387 -24.26 0.40 10.31
N MET A 388 -24.77 0.75 11.49
CA MET A 388 -26.13 1.29 11.64
C MET A 388 -26.29 2.61 10.87
N GLN A 389 -25.34 3.54 10.99
CA GLN A 389 -25.34 4.81 10.27
C GLN A 389 -25.32 4.62 8.75
N GLN A 390 -24.49 3.69 8.25
CA GLN A 390 -24.46 3.41 6.82
C GLN A 390 -25.77 2.80 6.33
N ARG A 391 -26.40 1.91 7.09
CA ARG A 391 -27.73 1.38 6.76
C ARG A 391 -28.79 2.47 6.79
N ASP A 392 -28.77 3.35 7.79
CA ASP A 392 -29.72 4.46 7.90
C ASP A 392 -29.58 5.49 6.78
N THR A 393 -28.39 5.65 6.19
CA THR A 393 -28.19 6.51 5.00
C THR A 393 -29.01 6.04 3.78
N TYR A 394 -29.40 4.76 3.76
CA TYR A 394 -30.22 4.17 2.69
C TYR A 394 -31.69 3.99 3.05
N ARG A 395 -32.10 4.31 4.29
CA ARG A 395 -33.51 4.39 4.70
C ARG A 395 -34.13 5.67 4.15
#